data_AF-A0A511WMK7-F1
#
_entry.id   AF-A0A511WMK7-F1
#
_cell.length_a   1.000
_cell.length_b   1.000
_cell.length_c   1.000
_cell.angle_alpha   90.00
_cell.angle_beta   90.00
_cell.angle_gamma   90.00
#
_symmetry.space_group_name_H-M   'P 1'
#
loop_
_entity.id
_entity.type
_entity.pdbx_description
1 polymer ?
#
loop_
_entity_poly.entity_id
_entity_poly.type
_entity_poly.pdbx_seq_one_letter_code
_entity_poly.pdbx_strand_id
1 'polypeptide(L)' 'MNPDADYVELKNGEVYTHGTEWIEEKSLTKAKKITTVEKGMASDLPAGTILYESEEIPAILIAEYEEIEKRYHLAMGE' A
#
# COMPACT_ATOMS: atom_id res chain seq x y z
N MET A 1 -18.86 7.44 0.13
CA MET A 1 -17.39 7.62 0.14
C MET A 1 -16.99 7.85 1.59
N ASN A 2 -16.30 6.90 2.20
CA ASN A 2 -15.75 7.08 3.54
C ASN A 2 -14.54 8.02 3.42
N PRO A 3 -14.59 9.24 3.98
CA PRO A 3 -13.52 10.22 3.86
C PRO A 3 -12.23 9.83 4.63
N ASP A 4 -12.29 8.77 5.44
CA ASP A 4 -11.18 8.24 6.25
C ASP A 4 -10.55 6.96 5.68
N ALA A 5 -10.95 6.51 4.49
CA ALA A 5 -10.35 5.33 3.89
C ALA A 5 -8.91 5.66 3.45
N ASP A 6 -7.92 5.06 4.12
CA ASP A 6 -6.52 5.20 3.72
C ASP A 6 -6.28 4.47 2.39
N TYR A 7 -5.71 5.20 1.43
CA TYR A 7 -5.41 4.70 0.10
C TYR A 7 -4.09 5.25 -0.42
N VAL A 8 -3.55 4.53 -1.40
CA VAL A 8 -2.32 4.83 -2.14
C VAL A 8 -2.63 4.73 -3.62
N GLU A 9 -2.42 5.81 -4.36
CA GLU A 9 -2.53 5.84 -5.82
C GLU A 9 -1.14 5.85 -6.45
N LEU A 10 -0.82 4.80 -7.20
CA LEU A 10 0.41 4.71 -7.95
C LEU A 10 0.33 5.55 -9.24
N LYS A 11 1.48 5.98 -9.77
CA LYS A 11 1.57 6.80 -11.00
C LYS A 11 1.00 6.13 -12.25
N ASN A 12 0.85 4.81 -12.24
CA ASN A 12 0.22 4.04 -13.31
C ASN A 12 -1.32 3.98 -13.20
N GLY A 13 -1.90 4.62 -12.18
CA GLY A 13 -3.34 4.66 -11.94
C GLY A 13 -3.86 3.50 -11.08
N GLU A 14 -2.99 2.62 -10.57
CA GLU A 14 -3.39 1.58 -9.63
C GLU A 14 -3.66 2.18 -8.25
N VAL A 15 -4.84 1.89 -7.70
CA VAL A 15 -5.23 2.36 -6.36
C VAL A 15 -5.21 1.18 -5.40
N TYR A 16 -4.60 1.37 -4.25
CA TYR A 16 -4.53 0.40 -3.18
C TYR A 16 -5.18 0.97 -1.93
N THR A 17 -5.95 0.16 -1.20
CA THR A 17 -6.68 0.57 -0.01
C THR A 17 -6.29 -0.27 1.19
N HIS A 18 -6.23 0.38 2.35
CA HIS A 18 -6.04 -0.27 3.65
C HIS A 18 -7.40 -0.74 4.24
N GLY A 19 -7.36 -1.59 5.26
CA GLY A 19 -8.58 -2.01 5.99
C GLY A 19 -9.09 -3.40 5.65
N THR A 20 -8.23 -4.23 5.08
CA THR A 20 -8.56 -5.63 4.76
C THR A 20 -7.90 -6.53 5.79
N GLU A 21 -8.60 -6.97 6.84
CA GLU A 21 -7.99 -7.75 7.94
C GLU A 21 -7.24 -9.01 7.45
N TRP A 22 -7.68 -9.63 6.35
CA TRP A 22 -7.04 -10.84 5.83
C TRP A 22 -5.60 -10.61 5.32
N ILE A 23 -5.21 -9.39 4.92
CA ILE A 23 -3.81 -9.10 4.54
C ILE A 23 -2.92 -8.89 5.76
N GLU A 24 -3.50 -8.59 6.92
CA GLU A 24 -2.77 -8.40 8.18
C GLU A 24 -2.43 -9.74 8.85
N GLU A 25 -3.30 -10.74 8.72
CA GLU A 25 -3.05 -12.08 9.25
C GLU A 25 -2.05 -12.90 8.41
N LYS A 26 -1.82 -12.50 7.16
CA LYS A 26 -0.84 -13.18 6.30
C LYS A 26 0.58 -12.76 6.61
N SER A 27 1.46 -13.75 6.76
CA SER A 27 2.90 -13.52 6.62
C SER A 27 3.18 -13.26 5.14
N LEU A 28 3.53 -12.02 4.83
CA LEU A 28 3.90 -11.56 3.48
C LEU A 28 5.30 -11.00 3.54
N THR A 29 6.10 -11.29 2.52
CA THR A 29 7.47 -10.80 2.42
C THR A 29 7.59 -9.69 1.39
N LYS A 30 8.46 -8.71 1.69
CA LYS A 30 8.79 -7.62 0.77
C LYS A 30 9.68 -8.16 -0.34
N ALA A 31 9.20 -8.14 -1.58
CA ALA A 31 9.99 -8.58 -2.73
C ALA A 31 10.81 -7.42 -3.30
N LYS A 32 10.19 -6.58 -4.13
CA LYS A 32 10.84 -5.49 -4.85
C LYS A 32 10.26 -4.15 -4.43
N LYS A 33 11.14 -3.16 -4.27
CA LYS A 33 10.74 -1.76 -4.15
C LYS A 33 10.05 -1.31 -5.45
N ILE A 34 8.78 -0.94 -5.34
CA ILE A 34 7.98 -0.36 -6.42
C ILE A 34 8.34 1.11 -6.58
N THR A 35 8.15 1.89 -5.52
CA THR A 35 8.37 3.34 -5.53
C THR A 35 8.50 3.87 -4.10
N THR A 36 8.68 5.19 -3.98
CA THR A 36 8.56 5.92 -2.72
C THR A 36 7.35 6.85 -2.82
N VAL A 37 6.56 6.93 -1.75
CA VAL A 37 5.40 7.81 -1.62
C VAL A 37 5.86 9.25 -1.73
N GLU A 38 5.26 9.96 -2.67
CA GLU A 38 5.43 11.40 -2.86
C GLU A 38 4.22 12.16 -2.31
N LYS A 39 4.35 13.47 -2.16
CA LYS A 39 3.26 14.32 -1.66
C LYS A 39 2.04 14.21 -2.58
N GLY A 40 0.91 13.79 -2.02
CA GLY A 40 -0.37 13.61 -2.75
C GLY A 40 -0.57 12.22 -3.36
N MET A 41 0.38 11.29 -3.17
CA MET A 41 0.30 9.92 -3.67
C MET A 41 -0.50 8.99 -2.75
N ALA A 42 -0.65 9.37 -1.48
CA ALA A 42 -1.39 8.62 -0.49
C ALA A 42 -2.14 9.58 0.44
N SER A 43 -3.22 9.10 1.05
CA SER A 43 -4.03 9.92 1.96
C SER A 43 -3.48 9.93 3.40
N ASP A 44 -3.00 8.78 3.92
CA ASP A 44 -2.51 8.63 5.30
C ASP A 44 -1.04 8.14 5.37
N LEU A 45 -0.29 8.21 4.26
CA LEU A 45 1.15 7.90 4.27
C LEU A 45 2.01 9.16 4.16
N PRO A 46 3.03 9.30 5.02
CA PRO A 46 4.00 10.36 4.91
C PRO A 46 4.85 10.22 3.63
N ALA A 47 5.20 11.35 3.03
CA ALA A 47 6.14 11.37 1.93
C ALA A 47 7.50 10.81 2.38
N GLY A 48 8.10 9.94 1.56
CA GLY A 48 9.29 9.18 1.93
C GLY A 48 9.02 7.72 2.32
N THR A 49 7.76 7.34 2.55
CA THR A 49 7.35 5.94 2.73
C THR A 49 7.75 5.11 1.52
N ILE A 50 8.35 3.94 1.72
CA ILE A 50 8.77 3.06 0.62
C ILE A 50 7.70 2.01 0.39
N LEU A 51 7.27 1.85 -0.86
CA LEU A 51 6.30 0.85 -1.27
C LEU A 51 7.02 -0.35 -1.88
N TYR A 52 6.73 -1.53 -1.37
CA TYR A 52 7.23 -2.82 -1.83
C TYR A 52 6.08 -3.68 -2.33
N GLU A 53 6.31 -4.47 -3.37
CA GLU A 53 5.40 -5.55 -3.73
C GLU A 53 5.56 -6.72 -2.75
N SER A 54 4.47 -7.43 -2.50
CA SER A 54 4.51 -8.71 -1.80
C SER A 54 4.99 -9.82 -2.75
N GLU A 55 5.92 -10.66 -2.29
CA GLU A 55 6.45 -11.78 -3.08
C GLU A 55 5.37 -12.83 -3.36
N GLU A 56 4.49 -13.05 -2.39
CA GLU A 56 3.46 -14.07 -2.43
C GLU A 56 2.20 -13.61 -3.17
N ILE A 57 1.86 -12.32 -3.09
CA ILE A 57 0.62 -11.77 -3.63
C ILE A 57 0.87 -10.41 -4.30
N PRO A 58 0.97 -10.33 -5.64
CA PRO A 58 1.29 -9.08 -6.35
C PRO A 58 0.21 -8.00 -6.21
N ALA A 59 -1.02 -8.40 -5.83
CA ALA A 59 -2.11 -7.47 -5.51
C ALA A 59 -1.97 -6.80 -4.13
N ILE A 60 -0.90 -7.09 -3.38
CA ILE A 60 -0.64 -6.49 -2.06
C ILE A 60 0.62 -5.63 -2.12
N LEU A 61 0.50 -4.41 -1.62
CA LEU A 61 1.61 -3.52 -1.34
C LEU A 61 1.93 -3.52 0.14
N ILE A 62 3.23 -3.50 0.44
CA ILE A 62 3.78 -3.33 1.77
C ILE A 62 4.45 -1.96 1.81
N ALA A 63 3.89 -1.05 2.58
CA ALA A 63 4.43 0.29 2.80
C ALA A 63 5.29 0.28 4.07
N GLU A 64 6.53 0.72 3.97
CA GLU A 64 7.46 0.83 5.10
C GLU A 64 7.88 2.28 5.32
N TYR A 65 7.69 2.77 6.54
CA TYR A 65 8.13 4.09 6.97
C TYR A 65 8.66 4.02 8.40
N GLU A 66 9.93 4.40 8.62
CA GLU A 66 10.55 4.42 9.94
C GLU A 66 10.32 3.12 10.75
N GLU A 67 10.58 1.97 10.12
CA GLU A 67 10.40 0.62 10.71
C GLU A 67 8.92 0.23 10.97
N ILE A 68 7.96 1.07 10.60
CA ILE A 68 6.52 0.77 10.62
C ILE A 68 6.12 0.23 9.26
N GLU A 69 5.53 -0.96 9.26
CA GLU A 69 4.98 -1.59 8.06
C GLU A 69 3.45 -1.50 8.06
N LYS A 70 2.89 -0.91 7.00
CA LYS A 70 1.46 -0.95 6.68
C LYS A 70 1.24 -1.77 5.41
N ARG A 71 0.09 -2.42 5.30
CA ARG A 71 -0.24 -3.26 4.15
C ARG A 71 -1.48 -2.74 3.44
N TYR A 72 -1.48 -2.83 2.13
CA TYR A 72 -2.55 -2.34 1.26
C TYR A 72 -2.90 -3.37 0.21
N HIS A 73 -4.18 -3.50 -0.08
CA HIS A 73 -4.67 -4.38 -1.12
C HIS A 73 -5.11 -3.56 -2.34
N LEU A 74 -4.88 -4.07 -3.55
CA LEU A 74 -5.30 -3.45 -4.79
C LEU A 74 -6.82 -3.27 -4.81
N ALA A 75 -7.29 -2.02 -4.82
CA ALA A 75 -8.69 -1.71 -5.04
C ALA A 75 -8.98 -1.88 -6.54
N MET A 76 -9.43 -3.08 -6.92
CA MET A 76 -9.99 -3.27 -8.25
C MET A 76 -11.27 -2.43 -8.34
N GLY A 77 -11.21 -1.36 -9.15
CA GLY A 77 -12.40 -0.58 -9.50
C GLY A 77 -13.36 -1.48 -10.26
N GLU A 78 -14.58 -1.64 -9.72
CA GLU A 78 -15.70 -2.29 -10.40
C GLU A 78 -16.28 -1.38 -11.50
#